data_AF-A0A3C0C5T6-F1
#
_entry.id   AF-A0A3C0C5T6-F1
#
_cell.length_a   1.000
_cell.length_b   1.000
_cell.length_c   1.000
_cell.angle_alpha   90.00
_cell.angle_beta   90.00
_cell.angle_gamma   90.00
#
_symmetry.space_group_name_H-M   'P 1'
#
loop_
_entity.id
_entity.type
_entity.pdbx_description
1 polymer ?
#
loop_
_entity_poly.entity_id
_entity_poly.type
_entity_poly.pdbx_seq_one_letter_code
_entity_poly.pdbx_strand_id
1 'polypeptide(L)'
;MSEVIVVLAVTGIIASIMLFVLPRITENAEKTSDIASLKLLDQATAIYKTTNNIWGSDAFKGIYTDSARLKALYDSGNIDRITVPRTEEGVFSWGLYDQKWGVVHVVSGREVEMAQSGGFTGRIMGSYSGDEKIIKIPASINGTTVKEVHQDVFKDKGLTSLVLEEGIERLHARSFMDNDLTEIVLPNSLTRLDYGAFLNNPLTKVTIGPNVQIIEGGVFQKNDLFVVAYNAGGAGTYVFTNGNWV
;
A
#
# COMPACT_ATOMS: atom_id res chain seq x y z
N MET A 1 29.28 52.03 -15.42
CA MET A 1 29.97 50.95 -14.67
C MET A 1 29.20 50.56 -13.40
N SER A 2 28.66 51.51 -12.65
CA SER A 2 27.82 51.29 -11.45
C SER A 2 26.52 50.50 -11.72
N GLU A 3 25.77 50.85 -12.77
CA GLU A 3 24.49 50.19 -13.08
C GLU A 3 24.66 48.70 -13.41
N VAL A 4 25.71 48.33 -14.15
CA VAL A 4 26.01 46.94 -14.50
C VAL A 4 26.33 46.10 -13.25
N ILE A 5 27.07 46.67 -12.29
CA ILE A 5 27.40 46.00 -11.02
C ILE A 5 26.15 45.80 -10.17
N VAL A 6 25.24 46.80 -10.13
CA VAL A 6 23.97 46.69 -9.40
C VAL A 6 23.07 45.62 -10.03
N VAL A 7 22.98 45.57 -11.36
CA VAL A 7 22.20 44.54 -12.07
C VAL A 7 22.75 43.15 -11.78
N LEU A 8 24.08 42.95 -11.83
CA LEU A 8 24.71 41.65 -11.53
C LEU A 8 24.51 41.23 -10.06
N ALA A 9 24.57 42.17 -9.12
CA ALA A 9 24.30 41.89 -7.72
C ALA A 9 22.84 41.48 -7.50
N VAL A 10 21.89 42.17 -8.13
CA VAL A 10 20.45 41.88 -8.02
C VAL A 10 20.12 40.53 -8.67
N THR A 11 20.64 40.23 -9.86
CA THR A 11 20.40 38.94 -10.52
C THR A 11 21.05 37.79 -9.76
N GLY A 12 22.23 37.99 -9.18
CA GLY A 12 22.87 37.02 -8.29
C GLY A 12 22.02 36.70 -7.06
N ILE A 13 21.51 37.74 -6.38
CA ILE A 13 20.63 37.58 -5.21
C ILE A 13 19.33 36.85 -5.60
N ILE A 14 18.70 37.23 -6.71
CA ILE A 14 17.48 36.57 -7.20
C ILE A 14 17.74 35.10 -7.54
N ALA A 15 18.86 34.79 -8.21
CA ALA A 15 19.23 33.41 -8.53
C ALA A 15 19.48 32.60 -7.25
N SER A 16 20.16 33.17 -6.25
CA SER A 16 20.37 32.52 -4.95
C SER A 16 19.05 32.26 -4.22
N ILE A 17 18.12 33.22 -4.22
CA ILE A 17 16.79 33.02 -3.61
C ILE A 17 16.01 31.93 -4.37
N MET A 18 16.05 31.94 -5.70
CA MET A 18 15.37 30.94 -6.54
C MET A 18 15.88 29.52 -6.29
N LEU A 19 17.17 29.31 -6.02
CA LEU A 19 17.71 28.00 -5.66
C LEU A 19 17.07 27.42 -4.40
N PHE A 20 16.67 28.26 -3.44
CA PHE A 20 15.99 27.81 -2.21
C PHE A 20 14.47 27.69 -2.38
N VAL A 21 13.87 28.55 -3.21
CA VAL A 21 12.41 28.66 -3.34
C VAL A 21 11.85 27.68 -4.36
N LEU A 22 12.53 27.47 -5.49
CA LEU A 22 12.05 26.62 -6.59
C LEU A 22 11.76 25.18 -6.15
N PRO A 23 12.61 24.47 -5.37
CA PRO A 23 12.31 23.11 -4.95
C PRO A 23 10.98 23.00 -4.18
N ARG A 24 10.70 23.95 -3.27
CA ARG A 24 9.46 23.98 -2.50
C ARG A 24 8.24 24.26 -3.37
N ILE A 25 8.38 25.15 -4.36
CA ILE A 25 7.29 25.45 -5.30
C ILE A 25 7.00 24.22 -6.17
N THR A 26 8.03 23.54 -6.67
CA THR A 26 7.89 22.32 -7.47
C THR A 26 7.20 21.23 -6.68
N GLU A 27 7.67 20.92 -5.46
CA GLU A 27 7.06 19.91 -4.60
C GLU A 27 5.58 20.20 -4.29
N ASN A 28 5.24 21.45 -3.99
CA ASN A 28 3.85 21.86 -3.75
C ASN A 28 2.99 21.72 -5.01
N ALA A 29 3.53 22.03 -6.18
CA ALA A 29 2.83 21.87 -7.45
C ALA A 29 2.59 20.40 -7.79
N GLU A 30 3.56 19.52 -7.51
CA GLU A 30 3.44 18.07 -7.68
C GLU A 30 2.37 17.49 -6.74
N LYS A 31 2.41 17.82 -5.45
CA LYS A 31 1.36 17.41 -4.48
C LYS A 31 -0.03 17.87 -4.92
N THR A 32 -0.14 19.12 -5.41
CA THR A 32 -1.41 19.66 -5.90
C THR A 32 -1.90 18.91 -7.15
N SER A 33 -0.99 18.55 -8.06
CA SER A 33 -1.29 17.74 -9.23
C SER A 33 -1.78 16.34 -8.86
N ASP A 34 -1.17 15.73 -7.85
CA ASP A 34 -1.55 14.39 -7.39
C ASP A 34 -2.91 14.40 -6.71
N ILE A 35 -3.19 15.41 -5.87
CA ILE A 35 -4.52 15.63 -5.28
C ILE A 35 -5.59 15.79 -6.37
N ALA A 36 -5.29 16.53 -7.45
CA ALA A 36 -6.22 16.68 -8.56
C ALA A 36 -6.46 15.34 -9.28
N SER A 37 -5.41 14.56 -9.47
CA SER A 37 -5.47 13.24 -10.10
C SER A 37 -6.28 12.25 -9.27
N LEU A 38 -6.09 12.23 -7.94
CA LEU A 38 -6.89 11.41 -7.02
C LEU A 38 -8.39 11.74 -7.10
N LYS A 39 -8.76 13.03 -7.11
CA LYS A 39 -10.16 13.44 -7.25
C LYS A 39 -10.78 12.97 -8.56
N LEU A 40 -10.02 13.04 -9.65
CA LEU A 40 -10.47 12.54 -10.95
C LEU A 40 -10.64 11.02 -10.93
N LEU A 41 -9.69 10.28 -10.33
CA LEU A 41 -9.78 8.83 -10.21
C LEU A 41 -10.97 8.40 -9.34
N ASP A 42 -11.24 9.09 -8.23
CA ASP A 42 -12.42 8.84 -7.38
C ASP A 42 -13.73 9.09 -8.15
N GLN A 43 -13.82 10.20 -8.89
CA GLN A 43 -14.97 10.52 -9.72
C GLN A 43 -15.17 9.49 -10.83
N ALA A 44 -14.10 9.16 -11.55
CA ALA A 44 -14.10 8.12 -12.59
C ALA A 44 -14.56 6.78 -12.04
N THR A 45 -14.14 6.43 -10.82
CA THR A 45 -14.53 5.19 -10.17
C THR A 45 -16.01 5.20 -9.77
N ALA A 46 -16.54 6.32 -9.28
CA ALA A 46 -17.97 6.46 -9.00
C ALA A 46 -18.84 6.31 -10.26
N ILE A 47 -18.39 6.88 -11.39
CA ILE A 47 -19.05 6.70 -12.69
C ILE A 47 -18.96 5.23 -13.13
N TYR A 48 -17.77 4.62 -13.04
CA TYR A 48 -17.57 3.21 -13.35
C TYR A 48 -18.54 2.30 -12.58
N LYS A 49 -18.72 2.53 -11.27
CA LYS A 49 -19.71 1.79 -10.46
C LYS A 49 -21.12 1.95 -11.00
N THR A 50 -21.51 3.18 -11.32
CA THR A 50 -22.86 3.50 -11.83
C THR A 50 -23.12 2.82 -13.17
N THR A 51 -22.18 2.94 -14.11
CA THR A 51 -22.28 2.36 -15.45
C THR A 51 -22.32 0.83 -15.44
N ASN A 52 -21.64 0.19 -14.48
CA ASN A 52 -21.62 -1.26 -14.34
C ASN A 52 -22.66 -1.79 -13.32
N ASN A 53 -23.55 -0.94 -12.82
CA ASN A 53 -24.60 -1.29 -11.86
C ASN A 53 -24.06 -1.95 -10.57
N ILE A 54 -22.90 -1.48 -10.09
CA ILE A 54 -22.18 -1.99 -8.92
C ILE A 54 -22.62 -1.21 -7.67
N TRP A 55 -23.60 -1.74 -6.94
CA TRP A 55 -24.16 -1.12 -5.74
C TRP A 55 -23.80 -1.90 -4.48
N GLY A 56 -23.37 -1.18 -3.43
CA GLY A 56 -23.06 -1.78 -2.12
C GLY A 56 -21.84 -2.70 -2.09
N SER A 57 -21.12 -2.87 -3.20
CA SER A 57 -19.87 -3.63 -3.28
C SER A 57 -18.68 -2.74 -3.68
N ASP A 58 -17.47 -3.29 -3.53
CA ASP A 58 -16.25 -2.71 -4.05
C ASP A 58 -16.35 -2.48 -5.58
N ALA A 59 -15.82 -1.35 -6.03
CA ALA A 59 -15.87 -0.94 -7.43
C ALA A 59 -15.13 -1.92 -8.34
N PHE A 60 -14.06 -2.54 -7.82
CA PHE A 60 -13.14 -3.36 -8.57
C PHE A 60 -13.18 -4.81 -8.09
N LYS A 61 -14.35 -5.28 -7.62
CA LYS A 61 -14.54 -6.65 -7.16
C LYS A 61 -14.03 -7.64 -8.24
N GLY A 62 -13.05 -8.47 -7.86
CA GLY A 62 -12.41 -9.43 -8.77
C GLY A 62 -11.22 -8.88 -9.58
N ILE A 63 -10.85 -7.61 -9.39
CA ILE A 63 -9.67 -6.98 -9.98
C ILE A 63 -8.68 -6.65 -8.86
N TYR A 64 -7.54 -7.33 -8.88
CA TYR A 64 -6.65 -7.40 -7.72
C TYR A 64 -5.45 -6.44 -7.77
N THR A 65 -5.08 -5.93 -8.96
CA THR A 65 -3.93 -5.04 -9.11
C THR A 65 -4.36 -3.61 -9.48
N ASP A 66 -3.67 -2.61 -8.94
CA ASP A 66 -3.97 -1.20 -9.24
C ASP A 66 -3.81 -0.88 -10.72
N SER A 67 -2.84 -1.49 -11.39
CA SER A 67 -2.66 -1.37 -12.84
C SER A 67 -3.89 -1.87 -13.60
N ALA A 68 -4.47 -3.02 -13.21
CA ALA A 68 -5.69 -3.52 -13.82
C ALA A 68 -6.92 -2.67 -13.49
N ARG A 69 -6.99 -2.07 -12.29
CA ARG A 69 -8.04 -1.12 -11.91
C ARG A 69 -7.99 0.16 -12.76
N LEU A 70 -6.81 0.76 -12.88
CA LEU A 70 -6.60 1.92 -13.75
C LEU A 70 -6.89 1.59 -15.21
N LYS A 71 -6.49 0.39 -15.68
CA LYS A 71 -6.82 -0.08 -17.02
C LYS A 71 -8.33 -0.25 -17.20
N ALA A 72 -9.05 -0.78 -16.21
CA ALA A 72 -10.51 -0.91 -16.28
C ALA A 72 -11.19 0.46 -16.41
N LEU A 73 -10.73 1.47 -15.67
CA LEU A 73 -11.22 2.85 -15.81
C LEU A 73 -10.92 3.44 -17.19
N TYR A 74 -9.74 3.16 -17.74
CA TYR A 74 -9.34 3.62 -19.07
C TYR A 74 -10.13 2.94 -20.19
N ASP A 75 -10.21 1.61 -20.17
CA ASP A 75 -10.92 0.81 -21.18
C ASP A 75 -12.42 1.12 -21.21
N SER A 76 -12.99 1.51 -20.07
CA SER A 76 -14.39 1.93 -19.95
C SER A 76 -14.62 3.41 -20.29
N GLY A 77 -13.58 4.16 -20.67
CA GLY A 77 -13.65 5.56 -21.04
C GLY A 77 -13.92 6.52 -19.88
N ASN A 78 -13.72 6.08 -18.62
CA ASN A 78 -13.90 6.93 -17.44
C ASN A 78 -12.68 7.82 -17.17
N ILE A 79 -11.52 7.48 -17.75
CA ILE A 79 -10.32 8.33 -17.78
C ILE A 79 -9.69 8.32 -19.18
N ASP A 80 -9.16 9.47 -19.60
CA ASP A 80 -8.57 9.63 -20.94
C ASP A 80 -7.13 9.09 -21.03
N ARG A 81 -6.47 8.88 -19.89
CA ARG A 81 -5.11 8.36 -19.80
C ARG A 81 -4.83 7.79 -18.41
N ILE A 82 -3.93 6.80 -18.35
CA ILE A 82 -3.36 6.31 -17.09
C ILE A 82 -2.22 7.24 -16.70
N THR A 83 -2.38 7.95 -15.58
CA THR A 83 -1.35 8.83 -15.01
C THR A 83 -0.63 8.12 -13.86
N VAL A 84 0.59 8.57 -13.57
CA VAL A 84 1.34 8.21 -12.36
C VAL A 84 1.43 9.44 -11.44
N PRO A 85 1.57 9.24 -10.11
CA PRO A 85 1.85 10.36 -9.21
C PRO A 85 3.11 11.10 -9.63
N ARG A 86 3.14 12.40 -9.39
CA ARG A 86 4.31 13.26 -9.65
C ARG A 86 5.25 13.32 -8.46
N THR A 87 4.77 13.06 -7.24
CA THR A 87 5.66 12.83 -6.09
C THR A 87 6.48 11.57 -6.34
N GLU A 88 7.82 11.68 -6.27
CA GLU A 88 8.77 10.71 -6.83
C GLU A 88 8.69 9.27 -6.28
N GLU A 89 7.98 9.01 -5.18
CA GLU A 89 8.04 7.72 -4.49
C GLU A 89 6.68 7.00 -4.35
N GLY A 90 5.62 7.55 -4.94
CA GLY A 90 4.26 7.02 -4.80
C GLY A 90 3.68 6.35 -6.06
N VAL A 91 2.72 5.43 -5.85
CA VAL A 91 1.79 4.96 -6.89
C VAL A 91 0.36 5.31 -6.52
N PHE A 92 -0.49 5.55 -7.53
CA PHE A 92 -1.93 5.56 -7.30
C PHE A 92 -2.36 4.13 -6.98
N SER A 93 -2.87 3.94 -5.78
CA SER A 93 -3.34 2.65 -5.29
C SER A 93 -4.77 2.77 -4.82
N TRP A 94 -5.59 1.77 -5.15
CA TRP A 94 -6.97 1.72 -4.70
C TRP A 94 -7.03 1.18 -3.28
N GLY A 95 -7.50 2.01 -2.36
CA GLY A 95 -7.85 1.59 -1.02
C GLY A 95 -9.12 0.74 -1.05
N LEU A 96 -8.97 -0.56 -0.79
CA LEU A 96 -10.12 -1.48 -0.69
C LEU A 96 -11.04 -1.16 0.52
N TYR A 97 -10.54 -0.38 1.48
CA TYR A 97 -11.25 -0.02 2.71
C TYR A 97 -12.13 1.22 2.55
N ASP A 98 -11.53 2.33 2.13
CA ASP A 98 -12.19 3.62 1.94
C ASP A 98 -12.83 3.75 0.56
N GLN A 99 -12.56 2.79 -0.35
CA GLN A 99 -12.96 2.83 -1.75
C GLN A 99 -12.57 4.16 -2.40
N LYS A 100 -11.32 4.55 -2.20
CA LYS A 100 -10.73 5.75 -2.77
C LYS A 100 -9.33 5.47 -3.27
N TRP A 101 -8.90 6.29 -4.22
CA TRP A 101 -7.52 6.30 -4.64
C TRP A 101 -6.67 7.07 -3.62
N GLY A 102 -5.49 6.53 -3.34
CA GLY A 102 -4.46 7.19 -2.53
C GLY A 102 -3.11 7.15 -3.24
N VAL A 103 -2.18 7.98 -2.76
CA VAL A 103 -0.76 7.85 -3.11
C VAL A 103 -0.12 6.95 -2.05
N VAL A 104 0.45 5.84 -2.50
CA VAL A 104 1.05 4.81 -1.63
C VAL A 104 2.50 4.62 -2.01
N HIS A 105 3.38 4.56 -1.02
CA HIS A 105 4.80 4.30 -1.22
C HIS A 105 5.06 2.84 -1.59
N VAL A 106 5.89 2.59 -2.60
CA VAL A 106 6.23 1.22 -3.00
C VAL A 106 7.56 0.83 -2.38
N VAL A 107 7.53 -0.17 -1.49
CA VAL A 107 8.73 -0.70 -0.84
C VAL A 107 9.73 -1.17 -1.90
N SER A 108 10.96 -0.69 -1.79
CA SER A 108 12.03 -0.91 -2.74
C SER A 108 13.22 -1.64 -2.11
N GLY A 109 14.15 -2.11 -2.95
CA GLY A 109 15.39 -2.74 -2.47
C GLY A 109 16.37 -1.78 -1.79
N ARG A 110 16.02 -0.50 -1.65
CA ARG A 110 16.75 0.47 -0.82
C ARG A 110 16.35 0.38 0.65
N GLU A 111 15.17 -0.15 0.93
CA GLU A 111 14.54 -0.12 2.25
C GLU A 111 14.43 -1.50 2.90
N VAL A 112 14.53 -2.55 2.07
CA VAL A 112 14.50 -3.94 2.52
C VAL A 112 15.52 -4.78 1.76
N GLU A 113 15.92 -5.89 2.38
CA GLU A 113 16.79 -6.87 1.77
C GLU A 113 15.96 -7.97 1.10
N MET A 114 16.40 -8.44 -0.07
CA MET A 114 15.82 -9.62 -0.72
C MET A 114 16.77 -10.80 -0.53
N ALA A 115 16.27 -11.95 -0.10
CA ALA A 115 17.03 -13.18 -0.13
C ALA A 115 17.28 -13.60 -1.59
N GLN A 116 18.55 -13.64 -2.01
CA GLN A 116 18.97 -13.88 -3.41
C GLN A 116 19.47 -15.30 -3.68
N SER A 117 19.59 -16.16 -2.68
CA SER A 117 20.12 -17.52 -2.86
C SER A 117 19.53 -18.54 -1.88
N GLY A 118 19.55 -19.82 -2.29
CA GLY A 118 19.01 -20.94 -1.53
C GLY A 118 17.49 -21.14 -1.69
N GLY A 119 16.89 -21.99 -0.85
CA GLY A 119 15.44 -22.27 -0.85
C GLY A 119 14.56 -21.13 -0.32
N PHE A 120 15.08 -19.90 -0.30
CA PHE A 120 14.44 -18.72 0.29
C PHE A 120 14.32 -17.55 -0.71
N THR A 121 14.62 -17.76 -2.00
CA THR A 121 14.50 -16.74 -3.04
C THR A 121 13.12 -16.10 -3.04
N GLY A 122 13.08 -14.77 -3.06
CA GLY A 122 11.84 -14.00 -3.03
C GLY A 122 11.33 -13.66 -1.62
N ARG A 123 12.08 -14.01 -0.58
CA ARG A 123 11.78 -13.57 0.78
C ARG A 123 12.35 -12.17 1.05
N ILE A 124 11.51 -11.28 1.59
CA ILE A 124 11.93 -10.00 2.16
C ILE A 124 12.54 -10.26 3.54
N MET A 125 13.74 -9.73 3.77
CA MET A 125 14.58 -9.92 4.94
C MET A 125 14.99 -8.57 5.56
N GLY A 126 15.70 -8.65 6.69
CA GLY A 126 16.23 -7.48 7.37
C GLY A 126 15.16 -6.75 8.19
N SER A 127 15.23 -5.44 8.22
CA SER A 127 14.23 -4.56 8.84
C SER A 127 13.93 -3.41 7.89
N TYR A 128 12.66 -3.10 7.70
CA TYR A 128 12.23 -1.98 6.88
C TYR A 128 12.85 -0.68 7.41
N SER A 129 13.63 -0.01 6.56
CA SER A 129 14.35 1.22 6.91
C SER A 129 13.73 2.49 6.31
N GLY A 130 12.62 2.38 5.58
CA GLY A 130 11.88 3.53 5.07
C GLY A 130 11.09 4.24 6.17
N ASP A 131 10.77 5.51 5.92
CA ASP A 131 10.07 6.39 6.86
C ASP A 131 8.56 6.40 6.61
N GLU A 132 8.11 5.90 5.46
CA GLU A 132 6.73 5.93 4.98
C GLU A 132 5.83 5.00 5.81
N LYS A 133 4.60 5.46 6.07
CA LYS A 133 3.61 4.75 6.91
C LYS A 133 2.46 4.13 6.12
N ILE A 134 2.32 4.56 4.87
CA ILE A 134 1.34 4.04 3.91
C ILE A 134 2.16 3.35 2.83
N ILE A 135 2.30 2.03 2.95
CA ILE A 135 3.23 1.27 2.12
C ILE A 135 2.51 0.21 1.29
N LYS A 136 3.15 -0.14 0.19
CA LYS A 136 2.81 -1.25 -0.68
C LYS A 136 4.01 -2.16 -0.83
N ILE A 137 3.83 -3.44 -0.51
CA ILE A 137 4.81 -4.47 -0.85
C ILE A 137 4.51 -4.93 -2.28
N PRO A 138 5.41 -4.66 -3.25
CA PRO A 138 5.16 -4.98 -4.64
C PRO A 138 5.32 -6.47 -4.92
N ALA A 139 4.78 -6.94 -6.05
CA ALA A 139 4.96 -8.32 -6.52
C ALA A 139 6.41 -8.68 -6.85
N SER A 140 7.29 -7.69 -7.03
CA SER A 140 8.71 -7.91 -7.27
C SER A 140 9.56 -6.73 -6.80
N ILE A 141 10.76 -7.01 -6.29
CA ILE A 141 11.77 -6.03 -5.92
C ILE A 141 13.06 -6.40 -6.67
N ASN A 142 13.64 -5.43 -7.41
CA ASN A 142 14.86 -5.63 -8.22
C ASN A 142 14.78 -6.85 -9.16
N GLY A 143 13.61 -7.06 -9.79
CA GLY A 143 13.37 -8.18 -10.71
C GLY A 143 13.15 -9.54 -10.03
N THR A 144 13.22 -9.62 -8.70
CA THR A 144 12.93 -10.84 -7.94
C THR A 144 11.49 -10.79 -7.43
N THR A 145 10.70 -11.81 -7.74
CA THR A 145 9.32 -11.94 -7.23
C THR A 145 9.31 -12.00 -5.71
N VAL A 146 8.43 -11.23 -5.07
CA VAL A 146 8.20 -11.28 -3.63
C VAL A 146 7.24 -12.43 -3.33
N LYS A 147 7.71 -13.40 -2.53
CA LYS A 147 6.96 -14.60 -2.12
C LYS A 147 6.69 -14.63 -0.63
N GLU A 148 7.60 -14.09 0.18
CA GLU A 148 7.48 -14.20 1.64
C GLU A 148 7.95 -12.91 2.32
N VAL A 149 7.33 -12.59 3.46
CA VAL A 149 7.83 -11.53 4.35
C VAL A 149 8.36 -12.18 5.61
N HIS A 150 9.67 -12.07 5.83
CA HIS A 150 10.33 -12.70 6.96
C HIS A 150 9.90 -12.10 8.30
N GLN A 151 10.29 -12.80 9.36
CA GLN A 151 10.01 -12.42 10.73
C GLN A 151 10.54 -11.01 11.05
N ASP A 152 9.74 -10.25 11.79
CA ASP A 152 10.03 -8.91 12.33
C ASP A 152 10.36 -7.80 11.30
N VAL A 153 10.30 -8.04 9.99
CA VAL A 153 10.76 -7.10 8.95
C VAL A 153 10.07 -5.73 9.07
N PHE A 154 8.74 -5.72 9.22
CA PHE A 154 7.92 -4.52 9.36
C PHE A 154 7.36 -4.36 10.77
N LYS A 155 8.01 -4.94 11.78
CA LYS A 155 7.60 -4.77 13.18
C LYS A 155 7.92 -3.36 13.67
N ASP A 156 6.98 -2.74 14.40
CA ASP A 156 7.18 -1.44 15.07
C ASP A 156 7.64 -0.34 14.11
N LYS A 157 6.87 -0.15 13.04
CA LYS A 157 7.16 0.84 11.99
C LYS A 157 6.16 1.98 11.92
N GLY A 158 5.11 1.94 12.74
CA GLY A 158 4.01 2.91 12.73
C GLY A 158 3.19 2.88 11.44
N LEU A 159 3.11 1.72 10.77
CA LEU A 159 2.36 1.60 9.53
C LEU A 159 0.87 1.83 9.80
N THR A 160 0.27 2.74 9.05
CA THR A 160 -1.15 3.06 9.11
C THR A 160 -1.92 2.45 7.95
N SER A 161 -1.24 2.06 6.87
CA SER A 161 -1.83 1.36 5.74
C SER A 161 -0.81 0.44 5.08
N LEU A 162 -1.27 -0.76 4.70
CA LEU A 162 -0.47 -1.78 4.06
C LEU A 162 -1.25 -2.36 2.87
N VAL A 163 -0.62 -2.32 1.70
CA VAL A 163 -1.08 -3.02 0.49
C VAL A 163 -0.12 -4.17 0.21
N LEU A 164 -0.67 -5.37 0.08
CA LEU A 164 0.06 -6.58 -0.30
C LEU A 164 -0.35 -6.99 -1.71
N GLU A 165 0.60 -7.05 -2.63
CA GLU A 165 0.33 -7.57 -3.98
C GLU A 165 0.16 -9.10 -3.99
N GLU A 166 -0.51 -9.59 -5.04
CA GLU A 166 -0.62 -11.03 -5.30
C GLU A 166 0.77 -11.65 -5.57
N GLY A 167 0.92 -12.92 -5.21
CA GLY A 167 2.18 -13.66 -5.28
C GLY A 167 2.86 -13.86 -3.94
N ILE A 168 2.47 -13.11 -2.90
CA ILE A 168 2.92 -13.34 -1.53
C ILE A 168 2.23 -14.59 -0.97
N GLU A 169 3.02 -15.60 -0.63
CA GLU A 169 2.61 -16.93 -0.23
C GLU A 169 2.64 -17.11 1.31
N ARG A 170 3.53 -16.39 2.01
CA ARG A 170 3.70 -16.52 3.47
C ARG A 170 4.08 -15.23 4.17
N LEU A 171 3.42 -14.97 5.31
CA LEU A 171 3.85 -13.96 6.27
C LEU A 171 4.35 -14.66 7.54
N HIS A 172 5.62 -14.44 7.85
CA HIS A 172 6.29 -15.06 9.01
C HIS A 172 5.90 -14.36 10.31
N ALA A 173 6.29 -14.98 11.43
CA ALA A 173 5.95 -14.55 12.76
C ALA A 173 6.30 -13.07 12.98
N ARG A 174 5.35 -12.30 13.53
CA ARG A 174 5.54 -10.88 13.87
C ARG A 174 5.97 -9.96 12.72
N SER A 175 5.81 -10.39 11.46
CA SER A 175 6.24 -9.63 10.27
C SER A 175 5.71 -8.19 10.24
N PHE A 176 4.50 -7.92 10.74
CA PHE A 176 3.85 -6.60 10.85
C PHE A 176 3.34 -6.31 12.28
N MET A 177 3.93 -6.93 13.29
CA MET A 177 3.53 -6.72 14.69
C MET A 177 3.77 -5.27 15.14
N ASP A 178 2.99 -4.78 16.10
CA ASP A 178 3.16 -3.45 16.72
C ASP A 178 3.08 -2.31 15.69
N ASN A 179 2.00 -2.23 14.90
CA ASN A 179 1.73 -1.11 13.99
C ASN A 179 0.32 -0.54 14.24
N ASP A 180 -0.07 0.46 13.44
CA ASP A 180 -1.35 1.19 13.56
C ASP A 180 -2.35 0.79 12.47
N LEU A 181 -2.28 -0.45 11.97
CA LEU A 181 -3.18 -0.94 10.93
C LEU A 181 -4.58 -1.18 11.49
N THR A 182 -5.59 -0.55 10.89
CA THR A 182 -7.01 -0.72 11.28
C THR A 182 -7.75 -1.73 10.41
N GLU A 183 -7.33 -1.91 9.16
CA GLU A 183 -7.90 -2.88 8.24
C GLU A 183 -6.81 -3.53 7.38
N ILE A 184 -6.97 -4.81 7.02
CA ILE A 184 -6.04 -5.51 6.12
C ILE A 184 -6.78 -6.41 5.10
N VAL A 185 -6.31 -6.43 3.86
CA VAL A 185 -6.71 -7.36 2.78
C VAL A 185 -5.49 -8.18 2.45
N LEU A 186 -5.58 -9.48 2.71
CA LEU A 186 -4.54 -10.44 2.40
C LEU A 186 -4.70 -10.95 0.97
N PRO A 187 -3.61 -11.14 0.22
CA PRO A 187 -3.67 -11.59 -1.16
C PRO A 187 -4.19 -13.03 -1.23
N ASN A 188 -4.85 -13.40 -2.34
CA ASN A 188 -5.39 -14.75 -2.52
C ASN A 188 -4.29 -15.81 -2.70
N SER A 189 -3.10 -15.39 -3.12
CA SER A 189 -1.91 -16.23 -3.15
C SER A 189 -1.41 -16.65 -1.77
N LEU A 190 -1.87 -15.99 -0.70
CA LEU A 190 -1.39 -16.28 0.65
C LEU A 190 -1.85 -17.68 1.06
N THR A 191 -0.90 -18.51 1.48
CA THR A 191 -1.16 -19.88 1.92
C THR A 191 -0.83 -20.07 3.39
N ARG A 192 -0.05 -19.17 4.02
CA ARG A 192 0.39 -19.32 5.40
C ARG A 192 0.55 -18.01 6.15
N LEU A 193 0.00 -17.98 7.37
CA LEU A 193 0.18 -16.93 8.37
C LEU A 193 0.76 -17.55 9.63
N ASP A 194 1.91 -17.06 10.06
CA ASP A 194 2.54 -17.52 11.30
C ASP A 194 2.16 -16.62 12.50
N TYR A 195 2.47 -17.11 13.71
CA TYR A 195 2.14 -16.48 14.99
C TYR A 195 2.37 -14.97 15.02
N GLY A 196 1.30 -14.25 15.34
CA GLY A 196 1.35 -12.81 15.60
C GLY A 196 1.84 -11.96 14.44
N ALA A 197 1.72 -12.42 13.18
CA ALA A 197 2.11 -11.64 12.00
C ALA A 197 1.55 -10.21 12.03
N PHE A 198 0.36 -10.00 12.61
CA PHE A 198 -0.27 -8.69 12.77
C PHE A 198 -0.65 -8.38 14.23
N LEU A 199 0.02 -9.02 15.19
CA LEU A 199 -0.28 -8.82 16.61
C LEU A 199 -0.09 -7.36 17.01
N ASN A 200 -0.90 -6.87 17.95
CA ASN A 200 -0.85 -5.49 18.45
C ASN A 200 -1.05 -4.44 17.35
N ASN A 201 -1.94 -4.72 16.39
CA ASN A 201 -2.53 -3.71 15.51
C ASN A 201 -3.99 -3.48 15.91
N PRO A 202 -4.53 -2.25 15.78
CA PRO A 202 -5.94 -1.94 16.04
C PRO A 202 -6.89 -2.45 14.93
N LEU A 203 -6.68 -3.66 14.42
CA LEU A 203 -7.43 -4.22 13.29
C LEU A 203 -8.89 -4.47 13.68
N THR A 204 -9.80 -3.83 12.95
CA THR A 204 -11.24 -4.02 13.04
C THR A 204 -11.82 -4.77 11.85
N LYS A 205 -11.04 -4.96 10.77
CA LYS A 205 -11.50 -5.67 9.56
C LYS A 205 -10.35 -6.39 8.87
N VAL A 206 -10.59 -7.65 8.51
CA VAL A 206 -9.62 -8.50 7.80
C VAL A 206 -10.33 -9.16 6.62
N THR A 207 -9.81 -9.01 5.42
CA THR A 207 -10.20 -9.84 4.27
C THR A 207 -9.13 -10.87 4.00
N ILE A 208 -9.53 -12.14 3.93
CA ILE A 208 -8.61 -13.27 3.80
C ILE A 208 -9.11 -14.26 2.74
N GLY A 209 -8.19 -14.74 1.89
CA GLY A 209 -8.47 -15.70 0.84
C GLY A 209 -8.76 -17.11 1.34
N PRO A 210 -9.04 -18.07 0.44
CA PRO A 210 -9.28 -19.47 0.80
C PRO A 210 -7.99 -20.20 1.18
N ASN A 211 -8.12 -21.25 1.98
CA ASN A 211 -7.05 -22.22 2.29
C ASN A 211 -5.79 -21.63 2.95
N VAL A 212 -5.92 -20.53 3.71
CA VAL A 212 -4.80 -19.96 4.48
C VAL A 212 -4.56 -20.81 5.73
N GLN A 213 -3.39 -21.42 5.83
CA GLN A 213 -2.98 -22.12 7.02
C GLN A 213 -2.51 -21.12 8.07
N ILE A 214 -3.28 -20.98 9.15
CA ILE A 214 -2.91 -20.16 10.30
C ILE A 214 -2.17 -21.05 11.31
N ILE A 215 -0.86 -20.82 11.43
CA ILE A 215 0.02 -21.56 12.31
C ILE A 215 0.15 -20.79 13.62
N GLU A 216 -0.36 -21.40 14.68
CA GLU A 216 -0.35 -20.92 16.06
C GLU A 216 -1.35 -19.77 16.32
N GLY A 217 -2.14 -19.93 17.38
CA GLY A 217 -3.15 -18.95 17.76
C GLY A 217 -2.50 -17.62 18.15
N GLY A 218 -2.88 -16.53 17.49
CA GLY A 218 -2.53 -15.17 17.91
C GLY A 218 -2.20 -14.23 16.76
N VAL A 219 -2.62 -14.52 15.52
CA VAL A 219 -2.20 -13.74 14.33
C VAL A 219 -2.53 -12.25 14.45
N PHE A 220 -3.75 -11.93 14.87
CA PHE A 220 -4.25 -10.55 14.95
C PHE A 220 -4.38 -10.04 16.39
N GLN A 221 -4.73 -10.91 17.34
CA GLN A 221 -4.93 -10.54 18.75
C GLN A 221 -4.44 -11.68 19.66
N LYS A 222 -4.01 -11.36 20.89
CA LYS A 222 -3.43 -12.33 21.85
C LYS A 222 -4.35 -13.51 22.21
N ASN A 223 -5.65 -13.42 21.96
CA ASN A 223 -6.64 -14.47 22.20
C ASN A 223 -7.39 -14.74 20.88
N ASP A 224 -6.92 -15.73 20.13
CA ASP A 224 -7.23 -15.91 18.71
C ASP A 224 -8.61 -16.51 18.43
N LEU A 225 -9.65 -15.66 18.53
CA LEU A 225 -10.98 -15.98 18.02
C LEU A 225 -11.06 -15.91 16.49
N PHE A 226 -10.06 -15.32 15.83
CA PHE A 226 -10.07 -15.19 14.37
C PHE A 226 -9.95 -16.55 13.69
N VAL A 227 -9.02 -17.40 14.15
CA VAL A 227 -8.85 -18.75 13.59
C VAL A 227 -10.14 -19.57 13.66
N VAL A 228 -10.90 -19.43 14.75
CA VAL A 228 -12.20 -20.10 14.90
C VAL A 228 -13.20 -19.60 13.86
N ALA A 229 -13.33 -18.28 13.72
CA ALA A 229 -14.20 -17.67 12.72
C ALA A 229 -13.79 -18.07 11.30
N TYR A 230 -12.49 -18.03 10.97
CA TYR A 230 -11.97 -18.39 9.67
C TYR A 230 -12.15 -19.87 9.33
N ASN A 231 -11.91 -20.78 10.28
CA ASN A 231 -12.13 -22.21 10.06
C ASN A 231 -13.62 -22.53 9.83
N ALA A 232 -14.53 -21.73 10.35
CA ALA A 232 -15.97 -21.89 10.15
C ALA A 232 -16.48 -21.22 8.85
N GLY A 233 -16.00 -20.01 8.54
CA GLY A 233 -16.49 -19.20 7.42
C GLY A 233 -15.67 -19.32 6.13
N GLY A 234 -14.42 -19.76 6.21
CA GLY A 234 -13.50 -19.83 5.07
C GLY A 234 -13.09 -18.45 4.54
N ALA A 235 -12.89 -18.36 3.23
CA ALA A 235 -12.53 -17.10 2.58
C ALA A 235 -13.62 -16.04 2.78
N GLY A 236 -13.23 -14.82 3.15
CA GLY A 236 -14.20 -13.75 3.37
C GLY A 236 -13.62 -12.51 4.02
N THR A 237 -14.50 -11.56 4.30
CA THR A 237 -14.21 -10.35 5.07
C THR A 237 -14.81 -10.52 6.45
N TYR A 238 -13.95 -10.48 7.46
CA TYR A 238 -14.31 -10.57 8.87
C TYR A 238 -14.24 -9.20 9.51
N VAL A 239 -15.23 -8.85 10.32
CA VAL A 239 -15.27 -7.60 11.09
C VAL A 239 -15.19 -7.94 12.57
N PHE A 240 -14.30 -7.25 13.29
CA PHE A 240 -14.19 -7.39 14.73
C PHE A 240 -15.25 -6.53 15.42
N THR A 241 -16.26 -7.17 16.00
CA THR A 241 -17.36 -6.49 16.70
C THR A 241 -17.64 -7.20 18.03
N ASN A 242 -17.88 -6.42 19.10
CA ASN A 242 -18.22 -6.95 20.43
C ASN A 242 -17.26 -8.06 20.92
N GLY A 243 -15.97 -7.93 20.63
CA GLY A 243 -14.94 -8.90 21.04
C GLY A 243 -14.84 -10.17 20.19
N ASN A 244 -15.56 -10.27 19.06
CA ASN A 244 -15.56 -11.44 18.18
C ASN A 244 -15.33 -11.05 16.72
N TRP A 245 -14.78 -11.98 15.94
CA TRP A 245 -14.72 -11.87 14.48
C TRP A 245 -15.97 -12.51 13.87
N VAL A 246 -16.67 -11.76 13.01
CA VAL A 246 -17.90 -12.17 12.32
C VAL A 246 -17.82 -11.92 10.83
#